data_AF-A0A117IA42-F1
#
_entry.id   AF-A0A117IA42-F1
#
_cell.length_a   1.000
_cell.length_b   1.000
_cell.length_c   1.000
_cell.angle_alpha   90.00
_cell.angle_beta   90.00
_cell.angle_gamma   90.00
#
_symmetry.space_group_name_H-M   'P 1'
#
loop_
_entity.id
_entity.type
_entity.pdbx_description
1 polymer ?
#
loop_
_entity_poly.entity_id
_entity_poly.type
_entity_poly.pdbx_seq_one_letter_code
_entity_poly.pdbx_strand_id
1 'polypeptide(L)'
;MQYILDAENHVKQLQELQLRWADSSPEATAALERARTAAVLRVLSRLGAAADVQHDIRVWVQERWTVDRERAAEFYVEADESGWLDAVTCGDGEHKSALETALILLEELWLDVVLETATWAQRVLASRRGDNDARV
;
A
#
# COMPACT_ATOMS: atom_id res chain seq x y z
N MET A 1 -25.01 2.69 10.40
CA MET A 1 -23.83 3.13 11.18
C MET A 1 -23.04 1.93 11.71
N GLN A 2 -23.65 0.98 12.43
CA GLN A 2 -22.97 -0.25 12.89
C GLN A 2 -22.25 -1.01 11.77
N TYR A 3 -22.92 -1.22 10.62
CA TYR A 3 -22.33 -1.90 9.45
C TYR A 3 -21.02 -1.28 8.93
N ILE A 4 -20.89 0.06 8.93
CA ILE A 4 -19.70 0.75 8.43
C ILE A 4 -18.53 0.55 9.40
N LEU A 5 -18.79 0.71 10.71
CA LEU A 5 -17.79 0.49 11.75
C LEU A 5 -17.33 -0.97 11.80
N ASP A 6 -18.25 -1.92 11.59
CA ASP A 6 -17.91 -3.35 11.51
C ASP A 6 -17.02 -3.65 10.30
N ALA A 7 -17.29 -3.02 9.14
CA ALA A 7 -16.46 -3.15 7.96
C ALA A 7 -15.04 -2.60 8.18
N GLU A 8 -14.92 -1.38 8.73
CA GLU A 8 -13.61 -0.80 9.05
C GLU A 8 -12.81 -1.67 10.03
N ASN A 9 -13.46 -2.16 11.09
CA ASN A 9 -12.83 -3.06 12.06
C ASN A 9 -12.37 -4.37 11.41
N HIS A 10 -13.16 -4.91 10.49
CA HIS A 10 -12.78 -6.10 9.75
C HIS A 10 -11.52 -5.87 8.91
N VAL A 11 -11.41 -4.73 8.23
CA VAL A 11 -10.20 -4.41 7.43
C VAL A 11 -8.99 -4.21 8.34
N LYS A 12 -9.13 -3.56 9.49
CA LYS A 12 -8.04 -3.44 10.47
C LYS A 12 -7.56 -4.81 10.98
N GLN A 13 -8.48 -5.73 11.25
CA GLN A 13 -8.12 -7.11 11.62
C GLN A 13 -7.40 -7.84 10.48
N LEU A 14 -7.85 -7.64 9.24
CA LEU A 14 -7.21 -8.18 8.04
C LEU A 14 -5.80 -7.62 7.85
N GLN A 15 -5.60 -6.32 8.08
CA GLN A 15 -4.28 -5.69 8.07
C GLN A 15 -3.35 -6.38 9.08
N GLU A 16 -3.78 -6.51 10.34
CA GLU A 16 -2.93 -7.12 11.37
C GLU A 16 -2.65 -8.61 11.10
N LEU A 17 -3.55 -9.33 10.43
CA LEU A 17 -3.28 -10.69 9.97
C LEU A 17 -2.19 -10.72 8.89
N GLN A 18 -2.25 -9.80 7.92
CA GLN A 18 -1.23 -9.69 6.86
C GLN A 18 0.13 -9.30 7.45
N LEU A 19 0.16 -8.36 8.39
CA LEU A 19 1.40 -7.90 9.04
C LEU A 19 2.03 -8.99 9.92
N ARG A 20 1.24 -9.70 10.72
CA ARG A 20 1.75 -10.87 11.46
C ARG A 20 2.28 -11.98 10.56
N TRP A 21 1.65 -12.18 9.40
CA TRP A 21 2.18 -13.11 8.41
C TRP A 21 3.52 -12.62 7.84
N ALA A 22 3.65 -11.33 7.51
CA ALA A 22 4.93 -10.76 7.08
C ALA A 22 6.04 -10.96 8.12
N ASP A 23 5.75 -10.71 9.40
CA ASP A 23 6.72 -10.90 10.50
C ASP A 23 7.21 -12.35 10.66
N SER A 24 6.52 -13.33 10.06
CA SER A 24 6.89 -14.74 10.19
C SER A 24 8.17 -15.11 9.43
N SER A 25 8.52 -14.37 8.36
CA SER A 25 9.77 -14.61 7.62
C SER A 25 10.14 -13.44 6.69
N PRO A 26 11.44 -13.28 6.35
CA PRO A 26 11.85 -12.28 5.35
C PRO A 26 11.18 -12.46 3.98
N GLU A 27 10.89 -13.69 3.59
CA GLU A 27 10.18 -13.99 2.34
C GLU A 27 8.75 -13.47 2.37
N ALA A 28 8.04 -13.65 3.50
CA ALA A 28 6.70 -13.14 3.70
C ALA A 28 6.67 -11.61 3.71
N THR A 29 7.63 -10.97 4.39
CA THR A 29 7.82 -9.51 4.36
C THR A 29 7.99 -8.99 2.93
N ALA A 30 8.92 -9.55 2.17
CA ALA A 30 9.16 -9.13 0.79
C ALA A 30 7.97 -9.40 -0.13
N ALA A 31 7.22 -10.48 0.11
CA ALA A 31 6.00 -10.77 -0.62
C ALA A 31 4.89 -9.74 -0.32
N LEU A 32 4.73 -9.36 0.95
CA LEU A 32 3.76 -8.33 1.34
C LEU A 32 4.15 -6.96 0.81
N GLU A 33 5.42 -6.55 0.90
CA GLU A 33 5.95 -5.29 0.36
C GLU A 33 5.63 -5.14 -1.13
N ARG A 34 5.90 -6.18 -1.93
CA ARG A 34 5.55 -6.17 -3.36
C ARG A 34 4.04 -6.05 -3.60
N ALA A 35 3.24 -6.73 -2.79
CA ALA A 35 1.79 -6.68 -2.91
C ALA A 35 1.21 -5.31 -2.49
N ARG A 36 1.80 -4.68 -1.45
CA ARG A 36 1.51 -3.30 -1.03
C ARG A 36 1.87 -2.32 -2.12
N THR A 37 3.08 -2.40 -2.66
CA THR A 37 3.54 -1.55 -3.76
C THR A 37 2.55 -1.60 -4.94
N ALA A 38 2.12 -2.80 -5.35
CA ALA A 38 1.15 -2.96 -6.44
C ALA A 38 -0.23 -2.39 -6.09
N ALA A 39 -0.68 -2.52 -4.84
CA ALA A 39 -1.95 -1.98 -4.37
C ALA A 39 -1.94 -0.44 -4.28
N VAL A 40 -0.86 0.14 -3.74
CA VAL A 40 -0.62 1.59 -3.68
C VAL A 40 -0.74 2.20 -5.08
N LEU A 41 -0.03 1.62 -6.07
CA LEU A 41 -0.10 2.09 -7.46
C LEU A 41 -1.52 2.06 -8.05
N ARG A 42 -2.32 1.05 -7.71
CA ARG A 42 -3.71 0.97 -8.17
C ARG A 42 -4.60 2.02 -7.51
N VAL A 43 -4.41 2.27 -6.22
CA VAL A 43 -5.13 3.32 -5.49
C VAL A 43 -4.76 4.69 -6.06
N LEU A 44 -3.47 5.00 -6.20
CA LEU A 44 -3.00 6.26 -6.79
C LEU A 44 -3.50 6.46 -8.23
N SER A 45 -3.51 5.39 -9.04
CA SER A 45 -4.04 5.47 -10.40
C SER A 45 -5.54 5.79 -10.42
N ARG A 46 -6.34 5.30 -9.47
CA ARG A 46 -7.77 5.65 -9.33
C ARG A 46 -7.98 7.10 -8.90
N LEU A 47 -7.05 7.66 -8.13
CA LEU A 47 -7.04 9.07 -7.73
C LEU A 47 -6.55 10.01 -8.84
N GLY A 48 -6.08 9.46 -9.97
CA GLY A 48 -5.58 10.25 -11.09
C GLY A 48 -4.17 10.81 -10.87
N ALA A 49 -3.37 10.22 -9.98
CA ALA A 49 -1.99 10.62 -9.78
C ALA A 49 -1.17 10.50 -11.07
N ALA A 50 -0.30 11.47 -11.33
CA ALA A 50 0.59 11.46 -12.49
C ALA A 50 1.62 10.30 -12.41
N ALA A 51 2.18 9.93 -13.56
CA ALA A 51 3.04 8.74 -13.67
C ALA A 51 4.37 8.87 -12.92
N ASP A 52 4.93 10.08 -12.86
CA ASP A 52 6.09 10.47 -12.06
C ASP A 52 5.80 10.38 -10.57
N VAL A 53 4.67 10.93 -10.10
CA VAL A 53 4.20 10.79 -8.71
C VAL A 53 4.04 9.31 -8.34
N GLN A 54 3.42 8.52 -9.20
CA GLN A 54 3.30 7.07 -9.01
C GLN A 54 4.68 6.37 -8.96
N HIS A 55 5.63 6.81 -9.80
CA HIS A 55 6.97 6.25 -9.82
C HIS A 55 7.72 6.52 -8.50
N ASP A 56 7.69 7.76 -8.02
CA ASP A 56 8.39 8.16 -6.82
C ASP A 56 7.79 7.52 -5.57
N ILE A 57 6.45 7.45 -5.48
CA ILE A 57 5.80 6.71 -4.39
C ILE A 57 6.13 5.22 -4.45
N ARG A 58 6.19 4.61 -5.64
CA ARG A 58 6.63 3.21 -5.78
C ARG A 58 8.05 3.02 -5.23
N VAL A 59 8.98 3.91 -5.54
CA VAL A 59 10.35 3.86 -5.01
C VAL A 59 10.34 4.03 -3.50
N TRP A 60 9.59 5.01 -3.00
CA TRP A 60 9.43 5.26 -1.55
C TRP A 60 8.92 4.01 -0.82
N VAL A 61 7.87 3.35 -1.31
CA VAL A 61 7.38 2.11 -0.70
C VAL A 61 8.47 1.03 -0.70
N GLN A 62 9.20 0.84 -1.81
CA GLN A 62 10.23 -0.20 -1.91
C GLN A 62 11.42 0.04 -0.96
N GLU A 63 11.75 1.30 -0.68
CA GLU A 63 12.90 1.65 0.15
C GLU A 63 12.55 1.87 1.63
N ARG A 64 11.32 2.33 1.89
CA ARG A 64 10.91 2.84 3.20
C ARG A 64 9.84 1.99 3.86
N TRP A 65 9.06 1.19 3.13
CA TRP A 65 8.03 0.39 3.77
C TRP A 65 8.64 -0.69 4.66
N THR A 66 8.12 -0.78 5.88
CA THR A 66 8.38 -1.88 6.81
C THR A 66 7.08 -2.22 7.53
N VAL A 67 7.01 -3.41 8.11
CA VAL A 67 5.84 -3.81 8.92
C VAL A 67 5.62 -2.82 10.07
N ASP A 68 6.68 -2.43 10.77
CA ASP A 68 6.58 -1.49 11.90
C ASP A 68 6.10 -0.10 11.47
N ARG A 69 6.55 0.38 10.30
CA ARG A 69 6.09 1.66 9.75
C ARG A 69 4.63 1.61 9.30
N GLU A 70 4.20 0.50 8.69
CA GLU A 70 2.78 0.31 8.35
C GLU A 70 1.90 0.30 9.61
N ARG A 71 2.37 -0.27 10.73
CA ARG A 71 1.64 -0.22 12.01
C ARG A 71 1.55 1.19 12.58
N ALA A 72 2.58 2.00 12.40
CA ALA A 72 2.59 3.39 12.85
C ALA A 72 1.63 4.27 12.03
N ALA A 73 1.43 3.95 10.74
CA ALA A 73 0.54 4.67 9.82
C ALA A 73 0.88 6.17 9.64
N GLU A 74 2.19 6.48 9.61
CA GLU A 74 2.74 7.84 9.53
C GLU A 74 3.66 7.98 8.29
N PHE A 75 3.11 7.80 7.09
CA PHE A 75 3.85 7.84 5.83
C PHE A 75 4.28 9.24 5.39
N TYR A 76 3.38 10.22 5.43
CA TYR A 76 3.65 11.63 5.15
C TYR A 76 4.65 12.19 6.16
N VAL A 77 4.40 11.95 7.44
CA VAL A 77 5.28 12.42 8.53
C VAL A 77 6.69 11.85 8.33
N GLU A 78 6.84 10.56 8.02
CA GLU A 78 8.14 9.97 7.72
C GLU A 78 8.80 10.60 6.49
N ALA A 79 8.04 10.83 5.42
CA ALA A 79 8.54 11.41 4.19
C ALA A 79 9.03 12.85 4.36
N ASP A 80 8.33 13.65 5.19
CA ASP A 80 8.68 15.03 5.51
C ASP A 80 9.89 15.09 6.47
N GLU A 81 9.82 14.39 7.61
CA GLU A 81 10.88 14.41 8.62
C GLU A 81 12.20 13.81 8.14
N SER A 82 12.15 12.83 7.24
CA SER A 82 13.35 12.25 6.62
C SER A 82 14.00 13.14 5.55
N GLY A 83 13.36 14.25 5.17
CA GLY A 83 13.79 15.11 4.06
C GLY A 83 13.68 14.44 2.69
N TRP A 84 12.91 13.35 2.57
CA TRP A 84 12.75 12.63 1.30
C TRP A 84 12.10 13.48 0.22
N LEU A 85 11.04 14.21 0.59
CA LEU A 85 10.32 15.09 -0.33
C LEU A 85 11.24 16.12 -0.97
N ASP A 86 12.14 16.73 -0.19
CA ASP A 86 13.11 17.70 -0.70
C ASP A 86 14.16 17.04 -1.60
N ALA A 87 14.61 15.83 -1.23
CA ALA A 87 15.60 15.09 -1.99
C ALA A 87 15.10 14.64 -3.36
N VAL A 88 13.86 14.12 -3.44
CA VAL A 88 13.31 13.57 -4.69
C VAL A 88 12.85 14.67 -5.65
N THR A 89 12.40 15.80 -5.12
CA THR A 89 11.87 16.91 -5.94
C THR A 89 12.93 17.87 -6.45
N CYS A 90 14.15 17.85 -5.87
CA CYS A 90 15.23 18.77 -6.22
C CYS A 90 14.82 20.26 -6.19
N GLY A 91 13.83 20.62 -5.36
CA GLY A 91 13.28 21.98 -5.28
C GLY A 91 12.13 22.29 -6.24
N ASP A 92 11.60 21.29 -6.96
CA ASP A 92 10.34 21.41 -7.71
C ASP A 92 9.15 21.46 -6.74
N GLY A 93 8.62 22.66 -6.53
CA GLY A 93 7.50 22.88 -5.61
C GLY A 93 6.17 22.30 -6.08
N GLU A 94 5.91 22.22 -7.40
CA GLU A 94 4.67 21.64 -7.92
C GLU A 94 4.68 20.12 -7.74
N HIS A 95 5.80 19.48 -8.09
CA HIS A 95 5.97 18.04 -7.87
C HIS A 95 5.96 17.68 -6.39
N LYS A 96 6.60 18.50 -5.54
CA LYS A 96 6.55 18.34 -4.08
C LYS A 96 5.12 18.34 -3.57
N SER A 97 4.32 19.33 -3.95
CA SER A 97 2.92 19.43 -3.53
C SER A 97 2.08 18.23 -3.99
N ALA A 98 2.35 17.71 -5.20
CA ALA A 98 1.68 16.52 -5.71
C ALA A 98 2.04 15.26 -4.91
N LEU A 99 3.31 15.09 -4.53
CA LEU A 99 3.77 13.99 -3.67
C LEU A 99 3.22 14.07 -2.25
N GLU A 100 3.22 15.26 -1.65
CA GLU A 100 2.61 15.51 -0.33
C GLU A 100 1.13 15.12 -0.34
N THR A 101 0.38 15.59 -1.34
CA THR A 101 -1.04 15.26 -1.52
C THR A 101 -1.24 13.75 -1.69
N ALA A 102 -0.39 13.09 -2.49
CA ALA A 102 -0.48 11.66 -2.70
C ALA A 102 -0.23 10.86 -1.41
N LEU A 103 0.76 11.25 -0.60
CA LEU A 103 1.08 10.59 0.67
C LEU A 103 -0.03 10.76 1.71
N ILE A 104 -0.56 11.97 1.88
CA ILE A 104 -1.67 12.25 2.80
C ILE A 104 -2.90 11.42 2.42
N LEU A 105 -3.28 11.43 1.14
CA LEU A 105 -4.42 10.63 0.68
C LEU A 105 -4.15 9.12 0.83
N LEU A 106 -2.90 8.68 0.67
CA LEU A 106 -2.54 7.28 0.86
C LEU A 106 -2.63 6.84 2.32
N GLU A 107 -2.27 7.70 3.27
CA GLU A 107 -2.50 7.46 4.70
C GLU A 107 -3.99 7.32 5.01
N GLU A 108 -4.81 8.25 4.53
CA GLU A 108 -6.26 8.23 4.75
C GLU A 108 -6.92 6.98 4.13
N LEU A 109 -6.42 6.54 2.98
CA LEU A 109 -6.95 5.41 2.22
C LEU A 109 -6.15 4.11 2.41
N TRP A 110 -5.35 4.01 3.48
CA TRP A 110 -4.50 2.82 3.64
C TRP A 110 -5.31 1.53 3.79
N LEU A 111 -6.50 1.59 4.38
CA LEU A 111 -7.40 0.44 4.45
C LEU A 111 -7.85 -0.04 3.05
N ASP A 112 -7.95 0.85 2.06
CA ASP A 112 -8.22 0.46 0.68
C ASP A 112 -7.01 -0.24 0.04
N VAL A 113 -5.78 0.15 0.40
CA VAL A 113 -4.56 -0.57 0.01
C VAL A 113 -4.59 -2.00 0.57
N VAL A 114 -4.94 -2.16 1.86
CA VAL A 114 -5.09 -3.46 2.52
C VAL A 114 -6.11 -4.34 1.81
N LEU A 115 -7.27 -3.77 1.47
CA LEU A 115 -8.35 -4.45 0.75
C LEU A 115 -7.95 -4.84 -0.67
N GLU A 116 -7.28 -3.95 -1.44
CA GLU A 116 -6.83 -4.25 -2.80
C GLU A 116 -5.79 -5.38 -2.78
N THR A 117 -4.87 -5.39 -1.80
CA THR A 117 -3.92 -6.49 -1.60
C THR A 117 -4.65 -7.83 -1.39
N ALA A 118 -5.63 -7.86 -0.48
CA ALA A 118 -6.39 -9.08 -0.18
C ALA A 118 -7.22 -9.56 -1.38
N THR A 119 -7.90 -8.63 -2.06
CA THR A 119 -8.74 -8.90 -3.23
C THR A 119 -7.92 -9.42 -4.40
N TRP A 120 -6.71 -8.90 -4.61
CA TRP A 120 -5.78 -9.43 -5.60
C TRP A 120 -5.38 -10.88 -5.27
N ALA A 121 -4.97 -11.15 -4.02
CA ALA A 121 -4.55 -12.49 -3.61
C ALA A 121 -5.68 -13.52 -3.79
N GLN A 122 -6.92 -13.16 -3.41
CA GLN A 122 -8.09 -14.00 -3.61
C GLN A 122 -8.35 -14.29 -5.08
N ARG A 123 -8.27 -13.29 -5.96
CA ARG A 123 -8.44 -13.47 -7.41
C ARG A 123 -7.43 -14.45 -7.99
N VAL A 124 -6.16 -14.32 -7.62
CA VAL A 124 -5.08 -15.22 -8.10
C VAL A 124 -5.27 -16.65 -7.60
N LEU A 125 -5.71 -16.84 -6.36
CA LEU A 125 -5.96 -18.18 -5.82
C LEU A 125 -7.20 -18.82 -6.45
N ALA A 126 -8.26 -18.05 -6.72
CA ALA A 126 -9.46 -18.53 -7.39
C ALA A 126 -9.17 -18.99 -8.81
N SER A 127 -8.37 -18.23 -9.58
CA SER A 127 -7.98 -18.61 -10.95
C SER A 127 -7.18 -19.92 -10.97
N ARG A 128 -6.28 -20.12 -10.00
CA ARG A 128 -5.52 -21.38 -9.87
C ARG A 128 -6.39 -22.59 -9.56
N ARG A 129 -7.51 -22.43 -8.84
CA ARG A 129 -8.46 -23.52 -8.56
C ARG A 129 -9.26 -23.90 -9.80
N GLY A 130 -9.75 -22.92 -10.55
CA GLY A 130 -10.48 -23.15 -11.81
C GLY A 130 -9.64 -23.88 -12.88
N ASP A 131 -8.35 -23.58 -12.96
CA ASP A 131 -7.42 -24.29 -13.87
C ASP A 131 -7.13 -25.74 -13.45
N ASN A 132 -7.27 -26.06 -12.16
CA ASN A 132 -7.04 -27.41 -11.63
C ASN A 132 -8.27 -28.31 -11.83
N ASP A 133 -9.48 -27.74 -11.73
CA ASP A 133 -10.74 -28.45 -11.98
C ASP A 133 -10.97 -28.71 -13.48
N ALA A 134 -10.37 -27.92 -14.38
CA ALA A 134 -10.42 -28.15 -15.83
C ALA A 134 -9.45 -29.25 -16.34
N ARG A 135 -8.63 -29.83 -15.45
CA ARG A 135 -7.59 -30.82 -15.77
C ARG A 135 -7.84 -32.22 -15.17
N VAL A 136 -9.00 -32.44 -14.55
CA VAL A 136 -9.42 -33.74 -13.98
C VAL A 136 -10.53 -34.36 -14.81
#